data_AF-A0A9D1SYZ9-F1
#
_entry.id   AF-A0A9D1SYZ9-F1
#
_cell.length_a   1.000
_cell.length_b   1.000
_cell.length_c   1.000
_cell.angle_alpha   90.00
_cell.angle_beta   90.00
_cell.angle_gamma   90.00
#
_symmetry.space_group_name_H-M   'P 1'
#
loop_
_entity.id
_entity.type
_entity.pdbx_description
1 polymer ?
#
loop_
_entity_poly.entity_id
_entity_poly.type
_entity_poly.pdbx_seq_one_letter_code
_entity_poly.pdbx_strand_id
1 'polypeptide(L)'
;MLECIVEGTNIFNPIEGKLDKVIEYFVKFYGEKYRQRIEERLKSTTFLFLGRLSPYSKMTTKTDVNIYFLDKINNLYKDFLNENNLPLNLNLDVKNIDEMLDELDYFKKYGKIYETAKKNFKQIFIFKGFLGKDESASELLKDSEALKVLEEELLNMKALWDKNYKEKLDYLREEKRKTSLVLGEIERDIEEIYLDADKQIENLFKNYFLKHRNIDITSVSKIKKDAYISALEALLSKKKITSKLRKQDCLELFNFLGFNVNNFEELNSNAEIKKLINNKELNLTYEKIRTEMLENLIEKCVYINSSFNYLNSLGLLVYPEAYKSIIKQFIINNFQTAGLTCPTTDEENTLHPLCFLNEFTKLGTETFVHECNHIIATDRVCNDRGEFLGYKTGFRFCSKQYELLDEVVNDYLALKVYDMMKADGFVVGGEKFIPSTYTNAFPLLKNFIEDNLEDIKECLMSEDAFMFAKKIGVENFDMLANAVNAYFDIGDRENIALAYQELKNFDGDLDSVTDTKRLNKNARILNDAIFIVDNLSKTVKKNKENKNIKNLTK
;
A
#
# COMPACT_ATOMS: atom_id res chain seq x y z
N MET A 1 9.84 -4.58 22.07
CA MET A 1 9.00 -4.54 20.85
C MET A 1 7.55 -4.40 21.28
N LEU A 2 6.73 -3.70 20.51
CA LEU A 2 5.29 -3.62 20.77
C LEU A 2 4.67 -4.95 20.35
N GLU A 3 3.86 -5.56 21.22
CA GLU A 3 3.13 -6.79 20.93
C GLU A 3 1.64 -6.50 21.03
N CYS A 4 0.93 -6.71 19.92
CA CYS A 4 -0.53 -6.80 19.91
C CYS A 4 -0.90 -7.94 18.99
N ILE A 5 -1.26 -9.06 19.59
CA ILE A 5 -1.66 -10.26 18.87
C ILE A 5 -3.16 -10.13 18.63
N VAL A 6 -3.62 -10.40 17.41
CA VAL A 6 -5.04 -10.53 17.07
C VAL A 6 -5.18 -11.78 16.22
N GLU A 7 -5.95 -12.76 16.71
CA GLU A 7 -6.17 -14.04 16.04
C GLU A 7 -4.85 -14.74 15.64
N GLY A 8 -3.84 -14.68 16.51
CA GLY A 8 -2.53 -15.29 16.27
C GLY A 8 -1.61 -14.51 15.32
N THR A 9 -1.98 -13.30 14.90
CA THR A 9 -1.10 -12.40 14.15
C THR A 9 -0.72 -11.19 15.00
N ASN A 10 0.58 -10.95 15.17
CA ASN A 10 1.05 -9.71 15.77
C ASN A 10 0.88 -8.56 14.77
N ILE A 11 0.04 -7.58 15.05
CA ILE A 11 -0.23 -6.46 14.12
C ILE A 11 0.99 -5.55 13.93
N PHE A 12 1.93 -5.55 14.88
CA PHE A 12 3.19 -4.82 14.77
C PHE A 12 4.30 -5.66 14.12
N ASN A 13 4.07 -6.97 13.97
CA ASN A 13 4.96 -7.90 13.29
C ASN A 13 4.14 -8.99 12.54
N PRO A 14 3.47 -8.65 11.43
CA PRO A 14 2.54 -9.55 10.75
C PRO A 14 3.18 -10.83 10.19
N ILE A 15 4.53 -10.87 10.12
CA ILE A 15 5.34 -12.00 9.65
C ILE A 15 5.78 -12.94 10.77
N GLU A 16 5.50 -12.62 12.04
CA GLU A 16 5.90 -13.41 13.19
C GLU A 16 5.41 -14.87 13.06
N GLY A 17 6.34 -15.82 13.12
CA GLY A 17 6.06 -17.26 12.96
C GLY A 17 5.65 -17.70 11.54
N LYS A 18 5.69 -16.80 10.54
CA LYS A 18 5.26 -17.08 9.16
C LYS A 18 6.40 -17.16 8.15
N LEU A 19 7.58 -16.62 8.48
CA LEU A 19 8.69 -16.45 7.53
C LEU A 19 9.19 -17.77 6.92
N ASP A 20 9.34 -18.84 7.71
CA ASP A 20 9.79 -20.14 7.20
C ASP A 20 8.83 -20.71 6.15
N LYS A 21 7.51 -20.55 6.35
CA LYS A 21 6.53 -20.99 5.36
C LYS A 21 6.57 -20.14 4.09
N VAL A 22 6.81 -18.83 4.22
CA VAL A 22 7.04 -17.94 3.06
C VAL A 22 8.26 -18.41 2.25
N ILE A 23 9.36 -18.72 2.93
CA ILE A 23 10.58 -19.26 2.31
C ILE A 23 10.25 -20.50 1.46
N GLU A 24 9.46 -21.44 1.98
CA GLU A 24 9.08 -22.64 1.21
C GLU A 24 8.34 -22.32 -0.08
N TYR A 25 7.49 -21.29 -0.12
CA TYR A 25 6.84 -20.87 -1.37
C TYR A 25 7.83 -20.31 -2.38
N PHE A 26 8.79 -19.50 -1.93
CA PHE A 26 9.86 -18.99 -2.77
C PHE A 26 10.75 -20.12 -3.29
N VAL A 27 11.14 -21.08 -2.43
CA VAL A 27 11.95 -22.24 -2.84
C VAL A 27 11.19 -23.11 -3.84
N LYS A 28 9.89 -23.35 -3.61
CA LYS A 28 9.06 -24.12 -4.55
C LYS A 28 8.94 -23.43 -5.91
N PHE A 29 8.93 -22.09 -5.96
CA PHE A 29 8.82 -21.34 -7.22
C PHE A 29 10.15 -21.19 -7.97
N TYR A 30 11.22 -20.81 -7.26
CA TYR A 30 12.55 -20.58 -7.84
C TYR A 30 13.38 -21.87 -8.01
N GLY A 31 13.11 -22.88 -7.19
CA GLY A 31 13.76 -24.19 -7.21
C GLY A 31 14.72 -24.40 -6.04
N GLU A 32 14.85 -25.67 -5.65
CA GLU A 32 15.65 -26.12 -4.51
C GLU A 32 17.12 -25.69 -4.57
N LYS A 33 17.69 -25.56 -5.78
CA LYS A 33 19.06 -25.09 -5.99
C LYS A 33 19.33 -23.69 -5.43
N TYR A 34 18.30 -22.89 -5.16
CA TYR A 34 18.42 -21.54 -4.60
C TYR A 34 18.02 -21.44 -3.12
N ARG A 35 17.70 -22.56 -2.45
CA ARG A 35 17.24 -22.57 -1.05
C ARG A 35 18.16 -21.78 -0.12
N GLN A 36 19.46 -22.07 -0.15
CA GLN A 36 20.43 -21.41 0.73
C GLN A 36 20.38 -19.89 0.58
N ARG A 37 20.36 -19.39 -0.66
CA ARG A 37 20.28 -17.95 -0.93
C ARG A 37 18.97 -17.35 -0.42
N ILE A 38 17.84 -18.00 -0.69
CA ILE A 38 16.50 -17.54 -0.26
C ILE A 38 16.43 -17.46 1.27
N GLU A 39 16.86 -18.52 1.95
CA GLU A 39 16.91 -18.59 3.42
C GLU A 39 17.83 -17.54 4.01
N GLU A 40 19.07 -17.44 3.51
CA GLU A 40 20.04 -16.47 3.98
C GLU A 40 19.51 -15.03 3.85
N ARG A 41 19.04 -14.66 2.65
CA ARG A 41 18.55 -13.30 2.36
C ARG A 41 17.33 -12.94 3.19
N LEU A 42 16.32 -13.81 3.26
CA LEU A 42 15.09 -13.51 3.98
C LEU A 42 15.27 -13.54 5.51
N LYS A 43 16.11 -14.45 6.05
CA LYS A 43 16.36 -14.54 7.50
C LYS A 43 17.31 -13.46 8.01
N SER A 44 18.23 -12.95 7.19
CA SER A 44 19.09 -11.82 7.57
C SER A 44 18.43 -10.45 7.37
N THR A 45 17.25 -10.40 6.73
CA THR A 45 16.55 -9.14 6.48
C THR A 45 15.96 -8.57 7.76
N THR A 46 16.17 -7.26 7.97
CA THR A 46 15.42 -6.53 9.01
C THR A 46 14.16 -5.90 8.41
N PHE A 47 12.99 -6.39 8.84
CA PHE A 47 11.69 -5.86 8.45
C PHE A 47 11.24 -4.75 9.40
N LEU A 48 10.91 -3.58 8.83
CA LEU A 48 10.49 -2.38 9.55
C LEU A 48 9.09 -1.97 9.09
N PHE A 49 8.10 -2.16 9.96
CA PHE A 49 6.73 -1.75 9.72
C PHE A 49 6.58 -0.30 10.20
N LEU A 50 6.74 0.69 9.34
CA LEU A 50 6.83 2.09 9.80
C LEU A 50 5.48 2.81 9.91
N GLY A 51 4.41 2.27 9.30
CA GLY A 51 3.10 2.91 9.26
C GLY A 51 3.09 4.21 8.46
N ARG A 52 1.91 4.64 8.01
CA ARG A 52 1.73 5.95 7.37
C ARG A 52 1.78 7.07 8.40
N LEU A 53 2.99 7.56 8.68
CA LEU A 53 3.24 8.70 9.57
C LEU A 53 3.12 10.03 8.80
N SER A 54 1.90 10.44 8.42
CA SER A 54 1.66 11.76 7.83
C SER A 54 0.61 12.56 8.62
N PRO A 55 0.88 13.83 8.96
CA PRO A 55 -0.05 14.69 9.70
C PRO A 55 -1.23 15.13 8.82
N TYR A 56 -1.03 15.15 7.49
CA TYR A 56 -2.04 15.57 6.52
C TYR A 56 -2.98 14.40 6.19
N SER A 57 -2.58 13.18 6.53
CA SER A 57 -3.48 12.05 6.72
C SER A 57 -3.75 11.85 8.22
N LYS A 58 -4.57 12.74 8.81
CA LYS A 58 -5.26 12.51 10.11
C LYS A 58 -6.09 11.20 10.17
N MET A 59 -5.96 10.31 9.18
CA MET A 59 -6.90 9.27 8.81
C MET A 59 -6.28 7.88 8.62
N THR A 60 -4.99 7.65 8.85
CA THR A 60 -4.42 6.32 8.52
C THR A 60 -4.18 5.49 9.75
N THR A 61 -3.13 5.65 10.56
CA THR A 61 -2.76 4.56 11.49
C THR A 61 -3.81 4.21 12.56
N LYS A 62 -4.30 5.15 13.38
CA LYS A 62 -5.34 4.85 14.38
C LYS A 62 -6.72 4.58 13.77
N THR A 63 -7.05 5.25 12.66
CA THR A 63 -8.31 5.01 11.95
C THR A 63 -8.31 3.63 11.31
N ASP A 64 -7.21 3.22 10.70
CA ASP A 64 -7.02 1.90 10.07
C ASP A 64 -7.00 0.80 11.12
N VAL A 65 -6.37 1.02 12.27
CA VAL A 65 -6.50 0.11 13.43
C VAL A 65 -7.94 0.03 13.91
N ASN A 66 -8.63 1.17 14.05
CA ASN A 66 -10.02 1.19 14.46
C ASN A 66 -10.92 0.44 13.48
N ILE A 67 -10.74 0.66 12.17
CA ILE A 67 -11.46 -0.03 11.10
C ILE A 67 -11.16 -1.53 11.17
N TYR A 68 -9.89 -1.92 11.29
CA TYR A 68 -9.47 -3.32 11.42
C TYR A 68 -10.19 -4.03 12.57
N PHE A 69 -10.16 -3.45 13.79
CA PHE A 69 -10.85 -4.04 14.94
C PHE A 69 -12.37 -4.02 14.77
N LEU A 70 -12.94 -2.97 14.17
CA LEU A 70 -14.37 -2.93 13.87
C LEU A 70 -14.78 -4.03 12.89
N ASP A 71 -13.99 -4.27 11.84
CA ASP A 71 -14.24 -5.33 10.87
C ASP A 71 -14.17 -6.72 11.51
N LYS A 72 -13.19 -6.96 12.39
CA LYS A 72 -13.11 -8.22 13.15
C LYS A 72 -14.30 -8.43 14.08
N ILE A 73 -14.70 -7.39 14.81
CA ILE A 73 -15.89 -7.41 15.67
C ILE A 73 -17.16 -7.65 14.83
N ASN A 74 -17.29 -6.97 13.69
CA ASN A 74 -18.42 -7.15 12.78
C ASN A 74 -18.46 -8.57 12.21
N ASN A 75 -17.32 -9.19 11.90
CA ASN A 75 -17.27 -10.57 11.43
C ASN A 75 -17.68 -11.56 12.52
N LEU A 76 -17.25 -11.36 13.78
CA LEU A 76 -17.77 -12.17 14.91
C LEU A 76 -19.29 -12.08 15.03
N TYR A 77 -19.87 -10.89 14.87
CA TYR A 77 -21.33 -10.74 14.87
C TYR A 77 -21.99 -11.43 13.68
N LYS A 78 -21.42 -11.34 12.47
CA LYS A 78 -21.95 -12.05 11.30
C LYS A 78 -21.92 -13.56 11.49
N ASP A 79 -20.84 -14.10 12.04
CA ASP A 79 -20.69 -15.54 12.32
C ASP A 79 -21.74 -15.99 13.34
N PHE A 80 -21.92 -15.22 14.42
CA PHE A 80 -22.98 -15.46 15.40
C PHE A 80 -24.38 -15.44 14.78
N LEU A 81 -24.69 -14.45 13.93
CA LEU A 81 -26.00 -14.37 13.26
C LEU A 81 -26.20 -15.56 12.31
N ASN A 82 -25.17 -15.94 11.55
CA ASN A 82 -25.21 -17.08 10.63
C ASN A 82 -25.45 -18.39 11.39
N GLU A 83 -24.75 -18.65 12.50
CA GLU A 83 -24.95 -19.84 13.31
C GLU A 83 -26.37 -19.94 13.91
N ASN A 84 -27.03 -18.80 14.11
CA ASN A 84 -28.42 -18.73 14.56
C ASN A 84 -29.46 -18.69 13.43
N ASN A 85 -29.03 -18.77 12.17
CA ASN A 85 -29.88 -18.59 10.98
C ASN A 85 -30.64 -17.24 10.96
N LEU A 86 -29.98 -16.19 11.45
CA LEU A 86 -30.51 -14.83 11.45
C LEU A 86 -29.90 -14.04 10.28
N PRO A 87 -30.63 -13.08 9.70
CA PRO A 87 -30.12 -12.32 8.56
C PRO A 87 -29.07 -11.30 9.00
N LEU A 88 -28.09 -11.04 8.15
CA LEU A 88 -26.96 -10.16 8.43
C LEU A 88 -27.34 -8.68 8.62
N ASN A 89 -28.53 -8.27 8.17
CA ASN A 89 -29.05 -6.91 8.38
C ASN A 89 -29.80 -6.76 9.71
N LEU A 90 -29.91 -7.82 10.51
CA LEU A 90 -30.49 -7.76 11.83
C LEU A 90 -29.53 -7.04 12.77
N ASN A 91 -29.94 -5.86 13.24
CA ASN A 91 -29.16 -5.07 14.17
C ASN A 91 -29.36 -5.59 15.59
N LEU A 92 -28.72 -6.72 15.90
CA LEU A 92 -28.74 -7.36 17.21
C LEU A 92 -27.38 -7.14 17.88
N ASP A 93 -27.26 -6.08 18.70
CA ASP A 93 -26.13 -5.97 19.63
C ASP A 93 -26.32 -7.04 20.70
N VAL A 94 -25.27 -7.74 21.09
CA VAL A 94 -25.37 -8.82 22.06
C VAL A 94 -25.54 -8.32 23.49
N LYS A 95 -25.15 -7.08 23.78
CA LYS A 95 -25.65 -6.40 24.99
C LYS A 95 -27.18 -6.36 25.01
N ASN A 96 -27.81 -6.30 23.83
CA ASN A 96 -29.25 -6.34 23.74
C ASN A 96 -29.83 -7.73 24.01
N ILE A 97 -29.09 -8.86 23.91
CA ILE A 97 -29.67 -10.18 24.24
C ILE A 97 -29.98 -10.25 25.75
N ASP A 98 -29.04 -9.77 26.57
CA ASP A 98 -29.25 -9.66 28.02
C ASP A 98 -30.38 -8.69 28.34
N GLU A 99 -30.39 -7.50 27.72
CA GLU A 99 -31.51 -6.54 27.87
C GLU A 99 -32.84 -7.13 27.37
N MET A 100 -32.82 -7.95 26.32
CA MET A 100 -34.01 -8.61 25.78
C MET A 100 -34.54 -9.68 26.72
N LEU A 101 -33.68 -10.43 27.42
CA LEU A 101 -34.10 -11.37 28.46
C LEU A 101 -34.70 -10.59 29.66
N ASP A 102 -34.07 -9.50 30.09
CA ASP A 102 -34.59 -8.64 31.16
C ASP A 102 -35.96 -8.02 30.80
N GLU A 103 -36.11 -7.57 29.55
CA GLU A 103 -37.36 -7.04 28.99
C GLU A 103 -38.46 -8.10 28.92
N LEU A 104 -38.10 -9.33 28.57
CA LEU A 104 -39.02 -10.47 28.53
C LEU A 104 -39.53 -10.80 29.94
N ASP A 105 -38.64 -10.79 30.94
CA ASP A 105 -39.01 -11.02 32.34
C ASP A 105 -39.84 -9.88 32.92
N TYR A 106 -39.52 -8.63 32.57
CA TYR A 106 -40.35 -7.48 32.91
C TYR A 106 -41.76 -7.61 32.30
N PHE A 107 -41.85 -8.04 31.03
CA PHE A 107 -43.13 -8.30 30.38
C PHE A 107 -43.92 -9.40 31.08
N LYS A 108 -43.32 -10.55 31.42
CA LYS A 108 -43.97 -11.63 32.18
C LYS A 108 -44.53 -11.13 33.51
N LYS A 109 -43.81 -10.24 34.19
CA LYS A 109 -44.17 -9.73 35.52
C LYS A 109 -45.23 -8.62 35.50
N TYR A 110 -45.19 -7.75 34.50
CA TYR A 110 -45.97 -6.49 34.49
C TYR A 110 -46.87 -6.31 33.26
N GLY A 111 -46.79 -7.18 32.26
CA GLY A 111 -47.56 -7.10 31.01
C GLY A 111 -47.20 -5.91 30.13
N LYS A 112 -46.01 -5.31 30.34
CA LYS A 112 -45.53 -4.13 29.62
C LYS A 112 -44.19 -4.43 28.96
N ILE A 113 -43.99 -3.88 27.77
CA ILE A 113 -42.76 -4.04 26.99
C ILE A 113 -42.47 -2.74 26.24
N TYR A 114 -41.21 -2.33 26.20
CA TYR A 114 -40.79 -1.13 25.48
C TYR A 114 -40.83 -1.33 23.95
N GLU A 115 -41.09 -0.26 23.20
CA GLU A 115 -41.24 -0.32 21.74
C GLU A 115 -39.98 -0.82 21.00
N THR A 116 -38.80 -0.52 21.54
CA THR A 116 -37.51 -1.03 21.04
C THR A 116 -37.42 -2.55 21.17
N ALA A 117 -37.77 -3.10 22.33
CA ALA A 117 -37.80 -4.54 22.57
C ALA A 117 -38.87 -5.24 21.70
N LYS A 118 -40.06 -4.64 21.54
CA LYS A 118 -41.09 -5.15 20.62
C LYS A 118 -40.57 -5.30 19.18
N LYS A 119 -39.84 -4.30 18.69
CA LYS A 119 -39.27 -4.33 17.34
C LYS A 119 -38.25 -5.46 17.17
N ASN A 120 -37.38 -5.67 18.16
CA ASN A 120 -36.37 -6.71 18.13
C ASN A 120 -37.00 -8.11 18.21
N PHE A 121 -37.97 -8.33 19.11
CA PHE A 121 -38.71 -9.59 19.19
C PHE A 121 -39.48 -9.88 17.91
N LYS A 122 -40.18 -8.87 17.34
CA LYS A 122 -40.86 -9.02 16.04
C LYS A 122 -39.91 -9.53 14.96
N GLN A 123 -38.70 -8.99 14.89
CA GLN A 123 -37.73 -9.42 13.89
C GLN A 123 -37.28 -10.87 14.11
N ILE A 124 -36.93 -11.26 15.34
CA ILE A 124 -36.55 -12.65 15.66
C ILE A 124 -37.68 -13.62 15.28
N PHE A 125 -38.90 -13.33 15.71
CA PHE A 125 -40.07 -14.16 15.43
C PHE A 125 -40.37 -14.29 13.93
N ILE A 126 -40.30 -13.20 13.15
CA ILE A 126 -40.48 -13.25 11.69
C ILE A 126 -39.42 -14.15 11.06
N PHE A 127 -38.15 -14.02 11.46
CA PHE A 127 -37.06 -14.78 10.84
C PHE A 127 -37.07 -16.26 11.21
N LYS A 128 -37.47 -16.59 12.43
CA LYS A 128 -37.62 -17.99 12.87
C LYS A 128 -38.92 -18.63 12.38
N GLY A 129 -39.76 -17.91 11.63
CA GLY A 129 -40.99 -18.42 11.03
C GLY A 129 -42.17 -18.52 12.01
N PHE A 130 -42.08 -17.88 13.18
CA PHE A 130 -43.14 -17.84 14.18
C PHE A 130 -44.19 -16.75 13.91
N LEU A 131 -43.88 -15.77 13.04
CA LEU A 131 -44.72 -14.64 12.68
C LEU A 131 -44.87 -14.50 11.15
N GLY A 132 -46.08 -14.16 10.70
CA GLY A 132 -46.27 -13.50 9.41
C GLY A 132 -45.69 -12.08 9.39
N LYS A 133 -45.32 -11.55 8.22
CA LYS A 133 -44.72 -10.20 8.10
C LYS A 133 -45.60 -9.07 8.68
N ASP A 134 -46.92 -9.26 8.64
CA ASP A 134 -47.92 -8.26 9.03
C ASP A 134 -48.45 -8.42 10.47
N GLU A 135 -48.05 -9.47 11.17
CA GLU A 135 -48.52 -9.75 12.53
C GLU A 135 -47.81 -8.88 13.59
N SER A 136 -48.52 -8.63 14.69
CA SER A 136 -48.08 -7.80 15.82
C SER A 136 -47.33 -8.65 16.84
N ALA A 137 -46.09 -8.29 17.17
CA ALA A 137 -45.35 -8.96 18.26
C ALA A 137 -46.07 -8.86 19.62
N SER A 138 -46.90 -7.84 19.83
CA SER A 138 -47.66 -7.68 21.09
C SER A 138 -48.81 -8.68 21.23
N GLU A 139 -49.26 -9.31 20.14
CA GLU A 139 -50.30 -10.34 20.20
C GLU A 139 -49.71 -11.71 20.49
N LEU A 140 -48.55 -12.03 19.90
CA LEU A 140 -47.84 -13.29 20.15
C LEU A 140 -47.20 -13.37 21.53
N LEU A 141 -46.75 -12.24 22.10
CA LEU A 141 -46.29 -12.23 23.49
C LEU A 141 -47.42 -12.57 24.50
N LYS A 142 -48.70 -12.54 24.09
CA LYS A 142 -49.83 -13.02 24.92
C LYS A 142 -50.03 -14.52 24.83
N ASP A 143 -49.46 -15.18 23.81
CA ASP A 143 -49.46 -16.63 23.69
C ASP A 143 -48.33 -17.19 24.57
N SER A 144 -48.71 -17.91 25.63
CA SER A 144 -47.77 -18.47 26.59
C SER A 144 -46.80 -19.47 25.97
N GLU A 145 -47.18 -20.14 24.90
CA GLU A 145 -46.31 -21.12 24.23
C GLU A 145 -45.28 -20.42 23.36
N ALA A 146 -45.71 -19.44 22.56
CA ALA A 146 -44.80 -18.63 21.77
C ALA A 146 -43.81 -17.82 22.62
N LEU A 147 -44.26 -17.35 23.80
CA LEU A 147 -43.41 -16.68 24.77
C LEU A 147 -42.30 -17.59 25.30
N LYS A 148 -42.61 -18.85 25.61
CA LYS A 148 -41.61 -19.85 26.04
C LYS A 148 -40.63 -20.16 24.92
N VAL A 149 -41.12 -20.34 23.70
CA VAL A 149 -40.25 -20.60 22.54
C VAL A 149 -39.28 -19.44 22.31
N LEU A 150 -39.75 -18.19 22.42
CA LEU A 150 -38.86 -17.02 22.35
C LEU A 150 -37.82 -17.01 23.47
N GLU A 151 -38.23 -17.30 24.69
CA GLU A 151 -37.33 -17.38 25.84
C GLU A 151 -36.25 -18.44 25.63
N GLU A 152 -36.62 -19.65 25.20
CA GLU A 152 -35.68 -20.73 24.90
C GLU A 152 -34.72 -20.34 23.77
N GLU A 153 -35.21 -19.71 22.71
CA GLU A 153 -34.35 -19.22 21.63
C GLU A 153 -33.37 -18.14 22.10
N LEU A 154 -33.82 -17.17 22.91
CA LEU A 154 -32.93 -16.13 23.45
C LEU A 154 -31.89 -16.72 24.41
N LEU A 155 -32.27 -17.69 25.23
CA LEU A 155 -31.35 -18.41 26.12
C LEU A 155 -30.33 -19.23 25.33
N ASN A 156 -30.75 -19.89 24.25
CA ASN A 156 -29.87 -20.63 23.36
C ASN A 156 -28.88 -19.70 22.64
N MET A 157 -29.37 -18.58 22.12
CA MET A 157 -28.55 -17.52 21.53
C MET A 157 -27.53 -16.98 22.53
N LYS A 158 -27.95 -16.70 23.77
CA LYS A 158 -27.07 -16.25 24.85
C LYS A 158 -26.01 -17.30 25.19
N ALA A 159 -26.40 -18.55 25.36
CA ALA A 159 -25.48 -19.65 25.68
C ALA A 159 -24.44 -19.85 24.57
N LEU A 160 -24.86 -19.78 23.30
CA LEU A 160 -23.95 -19.83 22.16
C LEU A 160 -22.97 -18.66 22.18
N TRP A 161 -23.47 -17.45 22.42
CA TRP A 161 -22.63 -16.25 22.50
C TRP A 161 -21.59 -16.32 23.61
N ASP A 162 -22.05 -16.60 24.84
CA ASP A 162 -21.19 -16.67 26.03
C ASP A 162 -20.11 -17.75 25.84
N LYS A 163 -20.43 -18.87 25.18
CA LYS A 163 -19.50 -19.99 24.94
C LYS A 163 -18.48 -19.72 23.82
N ASN A 164 -18.91 -19.17 22.68
CA ASN A 164 -18.09 -19.19 21.46
C ASN A 164 -17.52 -17.82 21.05
N TYR A 165 -18.11 -16.72 21.54
CA TYR A 165 -17.87 -15.38 20.97
C TYR A 165 -17.47 -14.32 22.00
N LYS A 166 -18.02 -14.37 23.22
CA LYS A 166 -17.80 -13.34 24.24
C LYS A 166 -16.33 -13.12 24.56
N GLU A 167 -15.60 -14.19 24.86
CA GLU A 167 -14.17 -14.12 25.17
C GLU A 167 -13.37 -13.49 24.01
N LYS A 168 -13.69 -13.86 22.77
CA LYS A 168 -13.05 -13.28 21.56
C LYS A 168 -13.37 -11.79 21.42
N LEU A 169 -14.61 -11.38 21.66
CA LEU A 169 -15.00 -9.97 21.59
C LEU A 169 -14.30 -9.14 22.68
N ASP A 170 -14.27 -9.63 23.92
CA ASP A 170 -13.62 -8.95 25.03
C ASP A 170 -12.11 -8.83 24.79
N TYR A 171 -11.49 -9.88 24.28
CA TYR A 171 -10.11 -9.85 23.80
C TYR A 171 -9.89 -8.80 22.71
N LEU A 172 -10.69 -8.77 21.64
CA LEU A 172 -10.57 -7.78 20.57
C LEU A 172 -10.73 -6.34 21.08
N ARG A 173 -11.66 -6.10 22.01
CA ARG A 173 -11.88 -4.78 22.61
C ARG A 173 -10.69 -4.34 23.45
N GLU A 174 -10.11 -5.25 24.22
CA GLU A 174 -8.94 -4.96 25.05
C GLU A 174 -7.69 -4.71 24.19
N GLU A 175 -7.46 -5.53 23.17
CA GLU A 175 -6.35 -5.32 22.23
C GLU A 175 -6.51 -4.02 21.42
N LYS A 176 -7.73 -3.68 21.00
CA LYS A 176 -8.03 -2.36 20.41
C LYS A 176 -7.66 -1.23 21.36
N ARG A 177 -8.01 -1.35 22.64
CA ARG A 177 -7.72 -0.34 23.66
C ARG A 177 -6.21 -0.17 23.85
N LYS A 178 -5.47 -1.27 24.03
CA LYS A 178 -4.00 -1.26 24.17
C LYS A 178 -3.32 -0.64 22.95
N THR A 179 -3.69 -1.08 21.75
CA THR A 179 -3.13 -0.55 20.48
C THR A 179 -3.41 0.94 20.33
N SER A 180 -4.62 1.38 20.65
CA SER A 180 -5.01 2.79 20.54
C SER A 180 -4.24 3.70 21.51
N LEU A 181 -3.82 3.19 22.68
CA LEU A 181 -3.01 3.94 23.63
C LEU A 181 -1.60 4.16 23.07
N VAL A 182 -0.96 3.09 22.58
CA VAL A 182 0.37 3.15 21.97
C VAL A 182 0.38 4.06 20.75
N LEU A 183 -0.60 3.91 19.85
CA LEU A 183 -0.71 4.78 18.68
C LEU A 183 -1.01 6.24 19.05
N GLY A 184 -1.78 6.46 20.13
CA GLY A 184 -2.06 7.81 20.62
C GLY A 184 -0.80 8.53 21.11
N GLU A 185 0.19 7.81 21.64
CA GLU A 185 1.51 8.38 21.98
C GLU A 185 2.27 8.79 20.72
N ILE A 186 2.39 7.87 19.75
CA ILE A 186 3.08 8.10 18.48
C ILE A 186 2.43 9.27 17.70
N GLU A 187 1.10 9.32 17.64
CA GLU A 187 0.36 10.40 16.97
C GLU A 187 0.61 11.76 17.61
N ARG A 188 0.69 11.85 18.94
CA ARG A 188 0.98 13.11 19.63
C ARG A 188 2.38 13.63 19.30
N ASP A 189 3.39 12.77 19.36
CA ASP A 189 4.78 13.15 19.04
C ASP A 189 4.87 13.70 17.62
N ILE A 190 4.20 13.02 16.67
CA ILE A 190 4.14 13.43 15.27
C ILE A 190 3.39 14.76 15.11
N GLU A 191 2.20 14.87 15.70
CA GLU A 191 1.39 16.09 15.64
C GLU A 191 2.15 17.32 16.18
N GLU A 192 2.89 17.17 17.27
CA GLU A 192 3.69 18.26 17.83
C GLU A 192 4.79 18.73 16.87
N ILE A 193 5.55 17.79 16.29
CA ILE A 193 6.64 18.07 15.36
C ILE A 193 6.13 18.76 14.09
N TYR A 194 5.02 18.26 13.54
CA TYR A 194 4.44 18.86 12.34
C TYR A 194 3.77 20.19 12.62
N LEU A 195 3.11 20.37 13.77
CA LEU A 195 2.55 21.66 14.15
C LEU A 195 3.62 22.75 14.27
N ASP A 196 4.81 22.40 14.77
CA ASP A 196 5.94 23.31 14.80
C ASP A 196 6.41 23.67 13.39
N ALA A 197 6.64 22.66 12.53
CA ALA A 197 7.07 22.87 11.15
C ALA A 197 6.05 23.70 10.33
N ASP A 198 4.76 23.40 10.46
CA ASP A 198 3.67 24.13 9.77
C ASP A 198 3.65 25.61 10.19
N LYS A 199 3.87 25.91 11.48
CA LYS A 199 3.99 27.31 11.96
C LYS A 199 5.22 28.01 11.37
N GLN A 200 6.34 27.32 11.28
CA GLN A 200 7.56 27.87 10.67
C GLN A 200 7.35 28.15 9.18
N ILE A 201 6.72 27.23 8.44
CA ILE A 201 6.38 27.38 7.02
C ILE A 201 5.37 28.51 6.81
N GLU A 202 4.35 28.60 7.67
CA GLU A 202 3.39 29.69 7.66
C GLU A 202 4.10 31.05 7.82
N ASN A 203 4.97 31.17 8.83
CA ASN A 203 5.74 32.39 9.08
C ASN A 203 6.66 32.73 7.90
N LEU A 204 7.28 31.73 7.28
CA LEU A 204 8.11 31.90 6.08
C LEU A 204 7.29 32.54 4.94
N PHE A 205 6.13 31.97 4.60
CA PHE A 205 5.28 32.52 3.55
C PHE A 205 4.70 33.88 3.94
N LYS A 206 4.28 34.07 5.19
CA LYS A 206 3.77 35.36 5.69
C LYS A 206 4.81 36.45 5.49
N ASN A 207 6.03 36.22 5.95
CA ASN A 207 7.12 37.19 5.84
C ASN A 207 7.48 37.47 4.38
N TYR A 208 7.49 36.43 3.53
CA TYR A 208 7.76 36.58 2.11
C TYR A 208 6.70 37.46 1.42
N PHE A 209 5.41 37.15 1.57
CA PHE A 209 4.33 37.89 0.91
C PHE A 209 4.14 39.29 1.49
N LEU A 210 4.36 39.48 2.79
CA LEU A 210 4.33 40.81 3.39
C LEU A 210 5.47 41.67 2.82
N LYS A 211 6.70 41.14 2.75
CA LYS A 211 7.88 41.86 2.24
C LYS A 211 7.79 42.18 0.75
N HIS A 212 7.33 41.24 -0.08
CA HIS A 212 7.41 41.35 -1.53
C HIS A 212 6.10 41.78 -2.21
N ARG A 213 4.96 41.65 -1.53
CA ARG A 213 3.63 41.96 -2.10
C ARG A 213 2.78 42.84 -1.20
N ASN A 214 3.20 43.14 0.03
CA ASN A 214 2.40 43.81 1.05
C ASN A 214 1.06 43.09 1.33
N ILE A 215 1.08 41.76 1.29
CA ILE A 215 -0.09 40.90 1.53
C ILE A 215 0.12 40.13 2.83
N ASP A 216 -0.80 40.30 3.78
CA ASP A 216 -0.84 39.50 5.00
C ASP A 216 -1.75 38.27 4.81
N ILE A 217 -1.14 37.12 4.58
CA ILE A 217 -1.84 35.85 4.39
C ILE A 217 -2.56 35.37 5.66
N THR A 218 -2.27 35.94 6.84
CA THR A 218 -2.96 35.57 8.09
C THR A 218 -4.35 36.18 8.24
N SER A 219 -4.70 37.13 7.37
CA SER A 219 -6.04 37.72 7.29
C SER A 219 -7.11 36.77 6.69
N VAL A 220 -6.69 35.66 6.11
CA VAL A 220 -7.58 34.65 5.52
C VAL A 220 -8.09 33.69 6.60
N SER A 221 -9.33 33.20 6.48
CA SER A 221 -9.88 32.21 7.41
C SER A 221 -8.98 30.97 7.54
N LYS A 222 -8.91 30.39 8.75
CA LYS A 222 -8.05 29.24 9.07
C LYS A 222 -8.17 28.08 8.07
N ILE A 223 -9.40 27.74 7.66
CA ILE A 223 -9.65 26.65 6.70
C ILE A 223 -9.03 26.95 5.33
N LYS A 224 -9.13 28.19 4.84
CA LYS A 224 -8.50 28.60 3.58
C LYS A 224 -6.98 28.65 3.73
N LYS A 225 -6.47 29.07 4.89
CA LYS A 225 -5.05 29.18 5.20
C LYS A 225 -4.30 27.84 5.11
N ASP A 226 -4.81 26.77 5.73
CA ASP A 226 -4.17 25.45 5.67
C ASP A 226 -4.09 24.91 4.24
N ALA A 227 -5.16 25.12 3.48
CA ALA A 227 -5.23 24.83 2.05
C ALA A 227 -4.19 25.66 1.25
N TYR A 228 -4.05 26.94 1.59
CA TYR A 228 -3.15 27.85 0.89
C TYR A 228 -1.68 27.49 1.10
N ILE A 229 -1.30 27.17 2.33
CA ILE A 229 0.05 26.66 2.64
C ILE A 229 0.32 25.39 1.84
N SER A 230 -0.61 24.42 1.87
CA SER A 230 -0.48 23.16 1.12
C SER A 230 -0.26 23.37 -0.38
N ALA A 231 -0.95 24.35 -0.99
CA ALA A 231 -0.81 24.66 -2.42
C ALA A 231 0.55 25.31 -2.74
N LEU A 232 1.05 26.19 -1.87
CA LEU A 232 2.35 26.83 -2.03
C LEU A 232 3.50 25.84 -1.85
N GLU A 233 3.40 24.93 -0.88
CA GLU A 233 4.36 23.84 -0.69
C GLU A 233 4.42 22.89 -1.90
N ALA A 234 3.27 22.57 -2.49
CA ALA A 234 3.21 21.76 -3.71
C ALA A 234 3.97 22.43 -4.86
N LEU A 235 3.85 23.75 -5.01
CA LEU A 235 4.62 24.50 -6.00
C LEU A 235 6.12 24.51 -5.73
N LEU A 236 6.55 24.79 -4.49
CA LEU A 236 7.98 24.83 -4.15
C LEU A 236 8.64 23.45 -4.32
N SER A 237 7.94 22.38 -3.94
CA SER A 237 8.42 21.00 -4.12
C SER A 237 8.40 20.53 -5.57
N LYS A 238 7.99 21.38 -6.52
CA LYS A 238 7.82 21.05 -7.96
C LYS A 238 6.92 19.84 -8.19
N LYS A 239 6.13 19.45 -7.19
CA LYS A 239 5.11 18.40 -7.33
C LYS A 239 3.96 19.00 -8.13
N LYS A 240 3.27 18.19 -8.95
CA LYS A 240 1.98 18.62 -9.50
C LYS A 240 1.13 19.04 -8.30
N ILE A 241 0.47 20.21 -8.38
CA ILE A 241 -0.59 20.59 -7.45
C ILE A 241 -1.69 19.53 -7.65
N THR A 242 -1.60 18.47 -6.85
CA THR A 242 -2.51 17.31 -6.82
C THR A 242 -3.47 17.46 -5.65
N SER A 243 -3.56 18.66 -5.08
CA SER A 243 -4.21 18.87 -3.81
C SER A 243 -5.72 18.66 -3.93
N LYS A 244 -6.30 18.22 -2.82
CA LYS A 244 -7.74 18.18 -2.53
C LYS A 244 -8.46 19.53 -2.71
N LEU A 245 -7.75 20.58 -3.14
CA LEU A 245 -8.31 21.88 -3.50
C LEU A 245 -8.94 21.79 -4.88
N ARG A 246 -10.16 22.30 -4.99
CA ARG A 246 -10.76 22.47 -6.31
C ARG A 246 -9.88 23.47 -7.08
N LYS A 247 -9.70 23.26 -8.38
CA LYS A 247 -8.93 24.17 -9.25
C LYS A 247 -9.30 25.64 -9.00
N GLN A 248 -10.59 25.91 -8.77
CA GLN A 248 -11.12 27.23 -8.43
C GLN A 248 -10.54 27.82 -7.14
N ASP A 249 -10.43 27.03 -6.07
CA ASP A 249 -9.89 27.49 -4.79
C ASP A 249 -8.39 27.82 -4.91
N CYS A 250 -7.65 27.08 -5.75
CA CYS A 250 -6.27 27.43 -6.11
C CYS A 250 -6.21 28.75 -6.88
N LEU A 251 -7.10 28.99 -7.84
CA LEU A 251 -7.12 30.26 -8.58
C LEU A 251 -7.44 31.45 -7.67
N GLU A 252 -8.43 31.31 -6.78
CA GLU A 252 -8.73 32.33 -5.76
C GLU A 252 -7.51 32.66 -4.90
N LEU A 253 -6.75 31.64 -4.48
CA LEU A 253 -5.51 31.83 -3.74
C LEU A 253 -4.49 32.66 -4.52
N PHE A 254 -4.11 32.22 -5.72
CA PHE A 254 -3.04 32.88 -6.46
C PHE A 254 -3.44 34.30 -6.89
N ASN A 255 -4.73 34.53 -7.14
CA ASN A 255 -5.27 35.88 -7.35
C ASN A 255 -5.24 36.73 -6.08
N PHE A 256 -5.60 36.16 -4.92
CA PHE A 256 -5.46 36.84 -3.63
C PHE A 256 -4.00 37.23 -3.33
N LEU A 257 -3.04 36.38 -3.72
CA LEU A 257 -1.60 36.65 -3.58
C LEU A 257 -1.04 37.62 -4.66
N GLY A 258 -1.89 38.13 -5.54
CA GLY A 258 -1.53 39.12 -6.55
C GLY A 258 -0.78 38.57 -7.77
N PHE A 259 -0.93 37.28 -8.09
CA PHE A 259 -0.31 36.67 -9.28
C PHE A 259 -1.14 36.81 -10.56
N ASN A 260 -2.42 37.19 -10.46
CA ASN A 260 -3.36 37.42 -11.58
C ASN A 260 -3.35 36.26 -12.60
N VAL A 261 -3.96 35.14 -12.23
CA VAL A 261 -4.11 33.93 -13.05
C VAL A 261 -5.58 33.66 -13.35
N ASN A 262 -5.90 33.41 -14.63
CA ASN A 262 -7.28 33.22 -15.09
C ASN A 262 -7.71 31.75 -15.11
N ASN A 263 -6.74 30.85 -15.29
CA ASN A 263 -6.96 29.41 -15.33
C ASN A 263 -5.77 28.67 -14.70
N PHE A 264 -5.95 27.37 -14.47
CA PHE A 264 -4.99 26.56 -13.72
C PHE A 264 -3.73 26.26 -14.55
N GLU A 265 -3.88 26.20 -15.87
CA GLU A 265 -2.79 26.00 -16.83
C GLU A 265 -1.80 27.18 -16.80
N GLU A 266 -2.29 28.40 -16.52
CA GLU A 266 -1.47 29.60 -16.36
C GLU A 266 -0.57 29.58 -15.11
N LEU A 267 -0.87 28.79 -14.08
CA LEU A 267 -0.06 28.74 -12.87
C LEU A 267 1.40 28.37 -13.15
N ASN A 268 1.61 27.38 -14.01
CA ASN A 268 2.95 26.88 -14.35
C ASN A 268 3.68 27.77 -15.37
N SER A 269 2.96 28.61 -16.12
CA SER A 269 3.54 29.48 -17.14
C SER A 269 3.75 30.92 -16.64
N ASN A 270 3.04 31.35 -15.59
CA ASN A 270 3.10 32.67 -15.00
C ASN A 270 4.52 33.03 -14.52
N ALA A 271 5.04 34.16 -15.02
CA ALA A 271 6.42 34.58 -14.76
C ALA A 271 6.70 34.90 -13.28
N GLU A 272 5.72 35.46 -12.57
CA GLU A 272 5.85 35.82 -11.16
C GLU A 272 5.79 34.58 -10.27
N ILE A 273 4.96 33.59 -10.61
CA ILE A 273 4.96 32.28 -9.94
C ILE A 273 6.29 31.54 -10.20
N LYS A 274 6.83 31.59 -11.43
CA LYS A 274 8.17 31.05 -11.71
C LYS A 274 9.27 31.74 -10.90
N LYS A 275 9.17 33.05 -10.67
CA LYS A 275 10.12 33.78 -9.80
C LYS A 275 10.00 33.32 -8.34
N LEU A 276 8.79 33.08 -7.84
CA LEU A 276 8.56 32.49 -6.51
C LEU A 276 9.21 31.11 -6.40
N ILE A 277 8.90 30.20 -7.34
CA ILE A 277 9.41 28.82 -7.38
C ILE A 277 10.94 28.79 -7.50
N ASN A 278 11.55 29.75 -8.20
CA ASN A 278 12.99 29.84 -8.35
C ASN A 278 13.67 30.74 -7.31
N ASN A 279 12.95 31.24 -6.30
CA ASN A 279 13.53 32.08 -5.26
C ASN A 279 14.46 31.24 -4.37
N LYS A 280 15.78 31.47 -4.47
CA LYS A 280 16.80 30.66 -3.79
C LYS A 280 16.68 30.72 -2.26
N GLU A 281 16.44 31.90 -1.69
CA GLU A 281 16.35 32.11 -0.24
C GLU A 281 15.12 31.42 0.35
N LEU A 282 13.95 31.58 -0.29
CA LEU A 282 12.71 30.94 0.09
C LEU A 282 12.83 29.42 0.04
N ASN A 283 13.36 28.87 -1.06
CA ASN A 283 13.56 27.42 -1.20
C ASN A 283 14.55 26.88 -0.16
N LEU A 284 15.71 27.51 0.03
CA LEU A 284 16.69 27.05 1.02
C LEU A 284 16.11 27.06 2.44
N THR A 285 15.32 28.08 2.79
CA THR A 285 14.69 28.16 4.11
C THR A 285 13.59 27.12 4.26
N TYR A 286 12.76 26.92 3.23
CA TYR A 286 11.72 25.89 3.22
C TYR A 286 12.32 24.47 3.35
N GLU A 287 13.35 24.15 2.56
CA GLU A 287 14.05 22.87 2.63
C GLU A 287 14.73 22.66 3.99
N LYS A 288 15.26 23.72 4.59
CA LYS A 288 15.81 23.66 5.96
C LYS A 288 14.73 23.30 6.98
N ILE A 289 13.58 23.98 6.98
CA ILE A 289 12.47 23.68 7.89
C ILE A 289 12.00 22.23 7.71
N ARG A 290 11.86 21.77 6.46
CA ARG A 290 11.48 20.38 6.16
C ARG A 290 12.53 19.38 6.67
N THR A 291 13.82 19.68 6.50
CA THR A 291 14.91 18.82 6.98
C THR A 291 14.89 18.73 8.51
N GLU A 292 14.76 19.85 9.21
CA GLU A 292 14.68 19.89 10.68
C GLU A 292 13.44 19.17 11.21
N MET A 293 12.29 19.32 10.55
CA MET A 293 11.07 18.57 10.88
C MET A 293 11.31 17.04 10.80
N LEU A 294 11.99 16.58 9.76
CA LEU A 294 12.29 15.16 9.56
C LEU A 294 13.32 14.62 10.55
N GLU A 295 14.30 15.44 10.93
CA GLU A 295 15.27 15.11 11.99
C GLU A 295 14.57 14.97 13.33
N ASN A 296 13.74 15.94 13.68
CA ASN A 296 12.89 15.87 14.87
C ASN A 296 12.01 14.62 14.84
N LEU A 297 11.43 14.25 13.69
CA LEU A 297 10.62 13.05 13.57
C LEU A 297 11.44 11.80 13.89
N ILE A 298 12.65 11.66 13.34
CA ILE A 298 13.51 10.50 13.60
C ILE A 298 13.98 10.46 15.06
N GLU A 299 14.33 11.61 15.64
CA GLU A 299 14.91 11.69 16.98
C GLU A 299 13.87 11.61 18.09
N LYS A 300 12.73 12.30 17.92
CA LYS A 300 11.73 12.46 18.97
C LYS A 300 10.60 11.44 18.88
N CYS A 301 10.26 10.93 17.69
CA CYS A 301 9.27 9.86 17.60
C CYS A 301 9.90 8.57 18.14
N VAL A 302 9.50 8.16 19.34
CA VAL A 302 10.04 6.99 20.05
C VAL A 302 10.04 5.75 19.17
N TYR A 303 9.01 5.58 18.35
CA TYR A 303 8.87 4.45 17.45
C TYR A 303 9.93 4.40 16.34
N ILE A 304 10.19 5.53 15.69
CA ILE A 304 11.21 5.63 14.63
C ILE A 304 12.61 5.54 15.26
N ASN A 305 12.82 6.28 16.35
CA ASN A 305 14.10 6.32 17.03
C ASN A 305 14.51 4.95 17.55
N SER A 306 13.58 4.19 18.16
CA SER A 306 13.87 2.83 18.64
C SER A 306 14.22 1.88 17.49
N SER A 307 13.52 1.97 16.36
CA SER A 307 13.86 1.20 15.15
C SER A 307 15.27 1.53 14.64
N PHE A 308 15.62 2.81 14.61
CA PHE A 308 16.94 3.26 14.19
C PHE A 308 18.06 2.83 15.15
N ASN A 309 17.85 3.00 16.46
CA ASN A 309 18.81 2.58 17.48
C ASN A 309 19.01 1.06 17.47
N TYR A 310 17.95 0.29 17.21
CA TYR A 310 18.06 -1.15 17.02
C TYR A 310 18.96 -1.49 15.82
N LEU A 311 18.70 -0.92 14.64
CA LEU A 311 19.56 -1.12 13.46
C LEU A 311 21.02 -0.76 13.73
N ASN A 312 21.25 0.37 14.41
CA ASN A 312 22.60 0.81 14.76
C ASN A 312 23.27 -0.15 15.76
N SER A 313 22.52 -0.68 16.73
CA SER A 313 23.04 -1.63 17.72
C SER A 313 23.44 -2.98 17.12
N LEU A 314 22.88 -3.34 15.96
CA LEU A 314 23.25 -4.54 15.21
C LEU A 314 24.51 -4.33 14.35
N GLY A 315 25.09 -3.13 14.32
CA GLY A 315 26.26 -2.83 13.48
C GLY A 315 25.95 -2.84 11.97
N LEU A 316 24.67 -2.81 11.59
CA LEU A 316 24.22 -2.93 10.20
C LEU A 316 24.34 -1.63 9.40
N LEU A 317 24.69 -0.51 10.04
CA LEU A 317 24.68 0.80 9.41
C LEU A 317 26.10 1.33 9.24
N VAL A 318 26.79 0.93 8.17
CA VAL A 318 28.08 1.55 7.80
C VAL A 318 27.91 3.03 7.45
N TYR A 319 26.72 3.43 6.98
CA TYR A 319 26.39 4.83 6.64
C TYR A 319 25.05 5.27 7.27
N PRO A 320 24.99 5.50 8.59
CA PRO A 320 23.73 5.79 9.30
C PRO A 320 22.94 6.97 8.71
N GLU A 321 23.63 7.99 8.22
CA GLU A 321 23.00 9.17 7.59
C GLU A 321 22.32 8.86 6.25
N ALA A 322 22.84 7.91 5.47
CA ALA A 322 22.18 7.46 4.24
C ALA A 322 20.86 6.76 4.58
N TYR A 323 20.84 5.92 5.63
CA TYR A 323 19.63 5.24 6.09
C TYR A 323 18.61 6.19 6.68
N LYS A 324 19.05 7.18 7.48
CA LYS A 324 18.16 8.26 7.90
C LYS A 324 17.54 8.93 6.68
N SER A 325 18.33 9.28 5.66
CA SER A 325 17.80 9.88 4.43
C SER A 325 16.75 9.01 3.73
N ILE A 326 16.98 7.69 3.65
CA ILE A 326 16.03 6.74 3.06
C ILE A 326 14.74 6.65 3.88
N ILE A 327 14.84 6.55 5.21
CA ILE A 327 13.69 6.56 6.11
C ILE A 327 12.94 7.89 5.99
N LYS A 328 13.65 9.03 5.96
CA LYS A 328 13.07 10.36 5.71
C LYS A 328 12.30 10.33 4.40
N GLN A 329 12.90 9.86 3.31
CA GLN A 329 12.25 9.78 2.00
C GLN A 329 11.04 8.86 2.01
N PHE A 330 11.13 7.69 2.65
CA PHE A 330 10.01 6.77 2.80
C PHE A 330 8.86 7.49 3.52
N ILE A 331 9.11 8.04 4.71
CA ILE A 331 8.11 8.77 5.49
C ILE A 331 7.49 9.95 4.71
N ILE A 332 8.29 10.73 3.98
CA ILE A 332 7.81 11.84 3.15
C ILE A 332 6.98 11.35 1.97
N ASN A 333 7.40 10.25 1.33
CA ASN A 333 6.81 9.73 0.10
C ASN A 333 5.75 8.64 0.36
N ASN A 334 5.42 8.37 1.63
CA ASN A 334 4.51 7.31 2.11
C ASN A 334 3.10 7.28 1.51
N PHE A 335 2.75 8.24 0.66
CA PHE A 335 1.52 8.20 -0.12
C PHE A 335 1.58 7.28 -1.35
N GLN A 336 2.77 6.90 -1.83
CA GLN A 336 2.90 6.20 -3.13
C GLN A 336 3.63 4.85 -3.09
N THR A 337 4.48 4.59 -2.09
CA THR A 337 5.30 3.36 -2.04
C THR A 337 4.75 2.40 -0.99
N ALA A 338 4.23 1.23 -1.37
CA ALA A 338 3.66 0.28 -0.40
C ALA A 338 4.73 -0.45 0.44
N GLY A 339 5.93 -0.60 -0.13
CA GLY A 339 7.13 -1.08 0.53
C GLY A 339 8.38 -0.42 -0.07
N LEU A 340 9.52 -0.64 0.58
CA LEU A 340 10.82 -0.27 0.07
C LEU A 340 11.86 -1.26 0.59
N THR A 341 12.56 -1.91 -0.33
CA THR A 341 13.75 -2.72 0.00
C THR A 341 15.01 -1.89 -0.21
N CYS A 342 15.86 -1.82 0.83
CA CYS A 342 17.15 -1.17 0.77
C CYS A 342 18.25 -2.15 1.22
N PRO A 343 19.19 -2.53 0.35
CA PRO A 343 20.38 -3.23 0.80
C PRO A 343 21.25 -2.38 1.74
N THR A 344 21.83 -3.02 2.75
CA THR A 344 22.92 -2.49 3.57
C THR A 344 24.04 -3.48 3.73
N THR A 345 25.17 -3.03 4.26
CA THR A 345 26.27 -3.89 4.66
C THR A 345 26.74 -3.56 6.05
N ASP A 346 27.23 -4.57 6.77
CA ASP A 346 27.98 -4.39 8.01
C ASP A 346 29.46 -4.05 7.74
N GLU A 347 30.26 -3.92 8.80
CA GLU A 347 31.70 -3.64 8.72
C GLU A 347 32.49 -4.73 7.96
N GLU A 348 31.97 -5.97 7.93
CA GLU A 348 32.56 -7.10 7.20
C GLU A 348 32.13 -7.12 5.71
N ASN A 349 31.31 -6.16 5.28
CA ASN A 349 30.68 -6.07 3.97
C ASN A 349 29.68 -7.19 3.66
N THR A 350 29.09 -7.82 4.67
CA THR A 350 27.99 -8.77 4.51
C THR A 350 26.72 -8.03 4.14
N LEU A 351 25.98 -8.51 3.14
CA LEU A 351 24.74 -7.87 2.69
C LEU A 351 23.58 -8.18 3.65
N HIS A 352 22.98 -7.13 4.21
CA HIS A 352 21.79 -7.17 5.05
C HIS A 352 20.68 -6.35 4.39
N PRO A 353 19.61 -6.97 3.89
CA PRO A 353 18.49 -6.21 3.35
C PRO A 353 17.68 -5.55 4.47
N LEU A 354 17.22 -4.32 4.24
CA LEU A 354 16.21 -3.65 5.05
C LEU A 354 14.92 -3.56 4.25
N CYS A 355 13.80 -3.90 4.86
CA CYS A 355 12.50 -3.85 4.19
C CYS A 355 11.55 -2.94 4.98
N PHE A 356 11.23 -1.78 4.43
CA PHE A 356 10.28 -0.85 5.00
C PHE A 356 8.89 -1.14 4.45
N LEU A 357 7.91 -1.35 5.33
CA LEU A 357 6.53 -1.66 4.94
C LEU A 357 5.58 -0.63 5.54
N ASN A 358 4.64 -0.16 4.71
CA ASN A 358 3.94 1.07 5.02
C ASN A 358 2.73 0.94 5.96
N GLU A 359 2.30 -0.29 6.26
CA GLU A 359 1.03 -0.52 6.94
C GLU A 359 1.10 -1.70 7.92
N PHE A 360 0.63 -1.46 9.15
CA PHE A 360 0.57 -2.47 10.22
C PHE A 360 -0.58 -3.46 10.01
N THR A 361 -1.79 -2.93 9.83
CA THR A 361 -3.04 -3.72 9.77
C THR A 361 -3.46 -4.08 8.36
N LYS A 362 -2.83 -3.48 7.36
CA LYS A 362 -3.25 -3.53 5.96
C LYS A 362 -2.17 -4.02 5.02
N LEU A 363 -1.09 -4.59 5.55
CA LEU A 363 -0.05 -5.20 4.72
C LEU A 363 -0.69 -6.19 3.74
N GLY A 364 -0.67 -5.86 2.46
CA GLY A 364 -1.05 -6.78 1.39
C GLY A 364 -0.07 -7.95 1.39
N THR A 365 -0.58 -9.18 1.32
CA THR A 365 0.31 -10.35 1.23
C THR A 365 1.11 -10.28 -0.08
N GLU A 366 0.50 -9.79 -1.15
CA GLU A 366 1.15 -9.50 -2.43
C GLU A 366 2.27 -8.46 -2.32
N THR A 367 2.06 -7.37 -1.56
CA THR A 367 3.08 -6.35 -1.32
C THR A 367 4.26 -6.93 -0.56
N PHE A 368 3.98 -7.71 0.49
CA PHE A 368 5.04 -8.38 1.24
C PHE A 368 5.84 -9.35 0.37
N VAL A 369 5.17 -10.15 -0.46
CA VAL A 369 5.82 -11.09 -1.37
C VAL A 369 6.60 -10.33 -2.46
N HIS A 370 6.10 -9.20 -2.95
CA HIS A 370 6.81 -8.32 -3.88
C HIS A 370 8.15 -7.85 -3.30
N GLU A 371 8.16 -7.35 -2.07
CA GLU A 371 9.40 -6.92 -1.41
C GLU A 371 10.33 -8.10 -1.10
N CYS A 372 9.79 -9.25 -0.68
CA CYS A 372 10.58 -10.47 -0.50
C CYS A 372 11.26 -10.91 -1.80
N ASN A 373 10.62 -10.69 -2.94
CA ASN A 373 11.20 -11.01 -4.24
C ASN A 373 12.37 -10.07 -4.58
N HIS A 374 12.27 -8.77 -4.27
CA HIS A 374 13.40 -7.83 -4.33
C HIS A 374 14.55 -8.30 -3.44
N ILE A 375 14.25 -8.65 -2.18
CA ILE A 375 15.24 -9.10 -1.19
C ILE A 375 16.07 -10.29 -1.69
N ILE A 376 15.42 -11.36 -2.19
CA ILE A 376 16.16 -12.55 -2.64
C ILE A 376 16.94 -12.34 -3.95
N ALA A 377 16.47 -11.41 -4.78
CA ALA A 377 17.15 -10.98 -6.00
C ALA A 377 18.26 -9.97 -5.73
N THR A 378 18.37 -9.46 -4.50
CA THR A 378 19.35 -8.44 -4.15
C THR A 378 20.74 -9.02 -4.07
N ASP A 379 21.69 -8.34 -4.71
CA ASP A 379 23.11 -8.67 -4.59
C ASP A 379 24.04 -7.47 -4.50
N ARG A 380 25.22 -7.73 -3.94
CA ARG A 380 26.33 -6.80 -3.95
C ARG A 380 27.08 -6.93 -5.28
N VAL A 381 27.27 -5.83 -5.97
CA VAL A 381 28.05 -5.78 -7.20
C VAL A 381 29.42 -5.23 -6.87
N CYS A 382 30.46 -6.01 -7.14
CA CYS A 382 31.86 -5.62 -6.99
C CYS A 382 32.56 -5.64 -8.35
N ASN A 383 33.64 -4.85 -8.49
CA ASN A 383 34.54 -4.97 -9.64
C ASN A 383 35.50 -6.18 -9.47
N ASP A 384 36.34 -6.42 -10.46
CA ASP A 384 37.32 -7.52 -10.46
C ASP A 384 38.34 -7.46 -9.31
N ARG A 385 38.45 -6.32 -8.62
CA ARG A 385 39.30 -6.12 -7.45
C ARG A 385 38.56 -6.33 -6.12
N GLY A 386 37.27 -6.68 -6.18
CA GLY A 386 36.40 -6.80 -5.01
C GLY A 386 35.90 -5.46 -4.47
N GLU A 387 36.17 -4.35 -5.15
CA GLU A 387 35.71 -3.03 -4.73
C GLU A 387 34.21 -2.90 -5.01
N PHE A 388 33.47 -2.41 -4.01
CA PHE A 388 32.03 -2.24 -4.11
C PHE A 388 31.66 -1.20 -5.16
N LEU A 389 30.84 -1.59 -6.14
CA LEU A 389 30.30 -0.70 -7.16
C LEU A 389 28.88 -0.24 -6.81
N GLY A 390 28.09 -1.08 -6.16
CA GLY A 390 26.70 -0.82 -5.81
C GLY A 390 25.90 -2.10 -5.59
N TYR A 391 24.59 -1.99 -5.68
CA TYR A 391 23.68 -3.13 -5.51
C TYR A 391 22.92 -3.42 -6.80
N LYS A 392 22.57 -4.68 -6.98
CA LYS A 392 21.62 -5.16 -7.98
C LYS A 392 20.33 -5.52 -7.27
N THR A 393 19.21 -5.10 -7.82
CA THR A 393 17.88 -5.66 -7.58
C THR A 393 17.29 -5.95 -8.95
N GLY A 394 16.65 -7.10 -9.16
CA GLY A 394 16.12 -7.40 -10.49
C GLY A 394 17.20 -7.82 -11.51
N PHE A 395 17.09 -7.34 -12.74
CA PHE A 395 17.99 -7.75 -13.83
C PHE A 395 19.30 -6.99 -13.89
N ARG A 396 19.39 -5.76 -13.34
CA ARG A 396 20.56 -4.91 -13.57
C ARG A 396 20.91 -4.01 -12.39
N PHE A 397 22.08 -3.39 -12.49
CA PHE A 397 22.52 -2.29 -11.65
C PHE A 397 21.52 -1.12 -11.77
N CYS A 398 21.13 -0.49 -10.64
CA CYS A 398 20.09 0.53 -10.51
C CYS A 398 20.22 1.72 -11.49
N SER A 399 19.90 1.51 -12.76
CA SER A 399 19.77 2.54 -13.78
C SER A 399 18.28 2.80 -13.97
N LYS A 400 17.92 4.09 -13.89
CA LYS A 400 16.53 4.56 -14.06
C LYS A 400 15.87 4.08 -15.35
N GLN A 401 16.65 3.70 -16.36
CA GLN A 401 16.13 3.17 -17.62
C GLN A 401 15.43 1.82 -17.46
N TYR A 402 15.88 0.97 -16.53
CA TYR A 402 15.39 -0.41 -16.39
C TYR A 402 14.44 -0.58 -15.21
N GLU A 403 14.32 0.42 -14.33
CA GLU A 403 13.52 0.39 -13.11
C GLU A 403 12.09 -0.12 -13.35
N LEU A 404 11.37 0.39 -14.36
CA LEU A 404 10.01 -0.07 -14.65
C LEU A 404 9.96 -1.51 -15.18
N LEU A 405 10.95 -1.94 -15.97
CA LEU A 405 11.02 -3.33 -16.44
C LEU A 405 11.31 -4.28 -15.26
N ASP A 406 12.23 -3.91 -14.39
CA ASP A 406 12.58 -4.66 -13.19
C ASP A 406 11.38 -4.80 -12.26
N GLU A 407 10.65 -3.71 -11.98
CA GLU A 407 9.45 -3.73 -11.15
C GLU A 407 8.31 -4.57 -11.77
N VAL A 408 8.08 -4.47 -13.08
CA VAL A 408 7.06 -5.28 -13.76
C VAL A 408 7.38 -6.76 -13.67
N VAL A 409 8.64 -7.15 -13.89
CA VAL A 409 9.02 -8.56 -13.78
C VAL A 409 9.03 -9.03 -12.33
N ASN A 410 9.53 -8.21 -11.40
CA ASN A 410 9.49 -8.51 -9.97
C ASN A 410 8.05 -8.80 -9.52
N ASP A 411 7.12 -7.92 -9.87
CA ASP A 411 5.71 -8.05 -9.52
C ASP A 411 5.06 -9.27 -10.17
N TYR A 412 5.42 -9.58 -11.42
CA TYR A 412 4.93 -10.78 -12.10
C TYR A 412 5.33 -12.06 -11.36
N LEU A 413 6.59 -12.17 -10.96
CA LEU A 413 7.13 -13.34 -10.26
C LEU A 413 6.59 -13.45 -8.83
N ALA A 414 6.52 -12.31 -8.13
CA ALA A 414 5.92 -12.21 -6.81
C ALA A 414 4.47 -12.69 -6.82
N LEU A 415 3.69 -12.35 -7.86
CA LEU A 415 2.31 -12.81 -7.99
C LEU A 415 2.19 -14.32 -8.20
N LYS A 416 3.16 -14.96 -8.85
CA LYS A 416 3.19 -16.44 -8.94
C LYS A 416 3.35 -17.09 -7.57
N VAL A 417 4.23 -16.53 -6.73
CA VAL A 417 4.43 -16.98 -5.34
C VAL A 417 3.18 -16.71 -4.51
N TYR A 418 2.60 -15.51 -4.62
CA TYR A 418 1.35 -15.14 -3.95
C TYR A 418 0.18 -16.05 -4.35
N ASP A 419 0.02 -16.39 -5.63
CA ASP A 419 -1.04 -17.28 -6.11
C ASP A 419 -0.92 -18.68 -5.46
N MET A 420 0.30 -19.17 -5.25
CA MET A 420 0.55 -20.42 -4.53
C MET A 420 0.15 -20.32 -3.05
N MET A 421 0.50 -19.22 -2.38
CA MET A 421 0.10 -18.96 -0.99
C MET A 421 -1.42 -18.88 -0.86
N LYS A 422 -2.07 -18.15 -1.77
CA LYS A 422 -3.52 -17.96 -1.82
C LYS A 422 -4.26 -19.27 -2.05
N ALA A 423 -3.75 -20.13 -2.94
CA ALA A 423 -4.33 -21.45 -3.19
C ALA A 423 -4.37 -22.32 -1.92
N ASP A 424 -3.37 -22.16 -1.05
CA ASP A 424 -3.28 -22.85 0.24
C ASP A 424 -4.00 -22.11 1.39
N GLY A 425 -4.68 -21.00 1.10
CA GLY A 425 -5.32 -20.16 2.12
C GLY A 425 -4.33 -19.48 3.07
N PHE A 426 -3.05 -19.38 2.69
CA PHE A 426 -2.01 -18.78 3.50
C PHE A 426 -1.89 -17.27 3.24
N VAL A 427 -1.99 -16.48 4.31
CA VAL A 427 -1.90 -15.02 4.26
C VAL A 427 -0.95 -14.50 5.32
N VAL A 428 -0.15 -13.49 4.96
CA VAL A 428 0.77 -12.82 5.89
C VAL A 428 0.05 -11.65 6.55
N GLY A 429 -0.60 -10.79 5.74
CA GLY A 429 -1.44 -9.71 6.22
C GLY A 429 -2.93 -9.89 5.89
N GLY A 430 -3.74 -8.91 6.26
CA GLY A 430 -5.20 -9.05 6.35
C GLY A 430 -6.02 -8.42 5.22
N GLU A 431 -5.40 -7.70 4.29
CA GLU A 431 -6.15 -6.97 3.26
C GLU A 431 -6.50 -7.80 2.02
N LYS A 432 -7.52 -7.30 1.31
CA LYS A 432 -7.87 -7.79 -0.03
C LYS A 432 -6.78 -7.38 -0.99
N PHE A 433 -6.43 -8.30 -1.90
CA PHE A 433 -5.51 -8.07 -3.00
C PHE A 433 -5.77 -6.74 -3.73
N ILE A 434 -4.77 -5.86 -3.74
CA ILE A 434 -4.77 -4.64 -4.56
C ILE A 434 -3.69 -4.84 -5.64
N PRO A 435 -4.08 -4.91 -6.93
CA PRO A 435 -3.10 -4.99 -8.00
C PRO A 435 -2.15 -3.79 -7.96
N SER A 436 -0.85 -4.05 -8.06
CA SER A 436 0.14 -2.98 -8.22
C SER A 436 -0.09 -2.23 -9.53
N THR A 437 0.42 -1.00 -9.63
CA THR A 437 0.47 -0.25 -10.90
C THR A 437 1.27 -0.98 -11.97
N TYR A 438 2.23 -1.82 -11.58
CA TYR A 438 3.09 -2.58 -12.50
C TYR A 438 2.33 -3.68 -13.23
N THR A 439 1.27 -4.23 -12.62
CA THR A 439 0.39 -5.22 -13.26
C THR A 439 -0.24 -4.72 -14.56
N ASN A 440 -0.32 -3.40 -14.76
CA ASN A 440 -0.84 -2.80 -16.00
C ASN A 440 -0.02 -3.18 -17.24
N ALA A 441 1.27 -3.50 -17.10
CA ALA A 441 2.14 -3.91 -18.21
C ALA A 441 2.08 -5.42 -18.52
N PHE A 442 1.35 -6.22 -17.73
CA PHE A 442 1.28 -7.67 -17.98
C PHE A 442 0.67 -8.04 -19.33
N PRO A 443 -0.38 -7.38 -19.85
CA PRO A 443 -0.88 -7.68 -21.19
C PRO A 443 0.19 -7.57 -22.27
N LEU A 444 1.15 -6.65 -22.10
CA LEU A 444 2.28 -6.47 -23.01
C LEU A 444 3.35 -7.56 -22.81
N LEU A 445 3.75 -7.83 -21.56
CA LEU A 445 4.94 -8.63 -21.27
C LEU A 445 4.70 -10.10 -20.91
N LYS A 446 3.46 -10.50 -20.60
CA LYS A 446 3.16 -11.82 -20.03
C LYS A 446 3.73 -12.98 -20.85
N ASN A 447 3.52 -12.98 -22.17
CA ASN A 447 3.99 -14.06 -23.03
C ASN A 447 5.52 -14.11 -23.07
N PHE A 448 6.17 -12.94 -23.21
CA PHE A 448 7.63 -12.85 -23.17
C PHE A 448 8.21 -13.37 -21.84
N ILE A 449 7.60 -13.02 -20.70
CA ILE A 449 8.03 -13.47 -19.39
C ILE A 449 7.85 -14.99 -19.26
N GLU A 450 6.68 -15.54 -19.62
CA GLU A 450 6.41 -16.98 -19.52
C GLU A 450 7.33 -17.82 -20.42
N ASP A 451 7.57 -17.37 -21.66
CA ASP A 451 8.48 -18.03 -22.61
C ASP A 451 9.95 -18.03 -22.15
N ASN A 452 10.30 -17.14 -21.21
CA ASN A 452 11.64 -16.96 -20.69
C ASN A 452 11.73 -17.12 -19.16
N LEU A 453 10.71 -17.71 -18.53
CA LEU A 453 10.55 -17.69 -17.08
C LEU A 453 11.75 -18.26 -16.34
N GLU A 454 12.27 -19.39 -16.80
CA GLU A 454 13.41 -20.07 -16.17
C GLU A 454 14.72 -19.29 -16.36
N ASP A 455 14.93 -18.66 -17.51
CA ASP A 455 16.09 -17.78 -17.73
C ASP A 455 15.99 -16.53 -16.85
N ILE A 456 14.79 -15.97 -16.70
CA ILE A 456 14.53 -14.81 -15.86
C ILE A 456 14.83 -15.14 -14.40
N LYS A 457 14.30 -16.24 -13.87
CA LYS A 457 14.59 -16.72 -12.51
C LYS A 457 16.08 -16.92 -12.29
N GLU A 458 16.77 -17.58 -13.24
CA GLU A 458 18.21 -17.80 -13.15
C GLU A 458 18.98 -16.48 -13.13
N CYS A 459 18.60 -15.51 -13.96
CA CYS A 459 19.26 -14.22 -14.03
C CYS A 459 19.03 -13.36 -12.79
N LEU A 460 17.84 -13.45 -12.18
CA LEU A 460 17.52 -12.75 -10.93
C LEU A 460 18.31 -13.30 -9.74
N MET A 461 18.48 -14.63 -9.69
CA MET A 461 19.21 -15.29 -8.61
C MET A 461 20.74 -15.31 -8.83
N SER A 462 21.22 -14.75 -9.94
CA SER A 462 22.65 -14.66 -10.29
C SER A 462 23.28 -13.39 -9.72
N GLU A 463 24.55 -13.49 -9.31
CA GLU A 463 25.39 -12.34 -8.96
C GLU A 463 25.72 -11.46 -10.18
N ASP A 464 25.66 -12.01 -11.41
CA ASP A 464 25.91 -11.25 -12.63
C ASP A 464 24.71 -10.36 -12.97
N ALA A 465 24.87 -9.06 -12.69
CA ALA A 465 23.89 -8.01 -13.02
C ALA A 465 23.69 -7.77 -14.51
N PHE A 466 24.40 -8.47 -15.40
CA PHE A 466 24.23 -8.33 -16.84
C PHE A 466 23.83 -9.64 -17.51
N MET A 467 23.56 -10.70 -16.73
CA MET A 467 23.31 -12.04 -17.25
C MET A 467 22.16 -12.06 -18.27
N PHE A 468 21.04 -11.40 -17.96
CA PHE A 468 19.87 -11.40 -18.85
C PHE A 468 20.14 -10.62 -20.14
N ALA A 469 20.74 -9.43 -20.04
CA ALA A 469 21.16 -8.65 -21.19
C ALA A 469 22.19 -9.40 -22.06
N LYS A 470 23.13 -10.14 -21.46
CA LYS A 470 24.07 -11.02 -22.19
C LYS A 470 23.34 -12.17 -22.89
N LYS A 471 22.28 -12.72 -22.29
CA LYS A 471 21.50 -13.83 -22.88
C LYS A 471 20.69 -13.39 -24.09
N ILE A 472 19.99 -12.26 -24.01
CA ILE A 472 19.09 -11.80 -25.08
C ILE A 472 19.73 -10.79 -26.03
N GLY A 473 20.88 -10.21 -25.67
CA GLY A 473 21.53 -9.10 -26.37
C GLY A 473 21.25 -7.76 -25.68
N VAL A 474 22.27 -6.93 -25.48
CA VAL A 474 22.14 -5.64 -24.77
C VAL A 474 21.16 -4.72 -25.49
N GLU A 475 21.25 -4.62 -26.82
CA GLU A 475 20.33 -3.82 -27.64
C GLU A 475 18.88 -4.28 -27.48
N ASN A 476 18.66 -5.60 -27.46
CA ASN A 476 17.34 -6.20 -27.26
C ASN A 476 16.78 -5.91 -25.86
N PHE A 477 17.63 -5.94 -24.84
CA PHE A 477 17.26 -5.59 -23.48
C PHE A 477 16.91 -4.10 -23.35
N ASP A 478 17.67 -3.21 -24.01
CA ASP A 478 17.39 -1.77 -24.05
C ASP A 478 16.08 -1.47 -24.78
N MET A 479 15.81 -2.17 -25.89
CA MET A 479 14.53 -2.07 -26.61
C MET A 479 13.35 -2.51 -25.73
N LEU A 480 13.50 -3.61 -24.99
CA LEU A 480 12.48 -4.09 -24.06
C LEU A 480 12.18 -3.06 -22.97
N ALA A 481 13.22 -2.51 -22.35
CA ALA A 481 13.07 -1.50 -21.30
C ALA A 481 12.40 -0.22 -21.83
N ASN A 482 12.81 0.24 -23.01
CA ASN A 482 12.21 1.40 -23.65
C ASN A 482 10.74 1.17 -24.01
N ALA A 483 10.37 -0.05 -24.47
CA ALA A 483 8.98 -0.41 -24.73
C ALA A 483 8.13 -0.37 -23.45
N VAL A 484 8.66 -0.85 -22.33
CA VAL A 484 7.97 -0.76 -21.02
C VAL A 484 7.83 0.69 -20.59
N ASN A 485 8.90 1.49 -20.64
CA ASN A 485 8.86 2.91 -20.26
C ASN A 485 7.82 3.67 -21.09
N ALA A 486 7.82 3.47 -22.41
CA ALA A 486 6.86 4.10 -23.30
C ALA A 486 5.43 3.64 -23.00
N TYR A 487 5.22 2.37 -22.65
CA TYR A 487 3.91 1.87 -22.23
C TYR A 487 3.39 2.58 -20.96
N PHE A 488 4.25 2.85 -19.98
CA PHE A 488 3.86 3.62 -18.78
C PHE A 488 3.61 5.11 -19.09
N ASP A 489 4.21 5.67 -20.14
CA ASP A 489 3.91 7.03 -20.60
C ASP A 489 2.47 7.19 -21.14
N ILE A 490 1.77 6.09 -21.48
CA ILE A 490 0.35 6.11 -21.83
C ILE A 490 -0.50 6.53 -20.63
N GLY A 491 -0.05 6.21 -19.40
CA GLY A 491 -0.69 6.56 -18.15
C GLY A 491 -1.50 5.41 -17.54
N ASP A 492 -2.70 5.72 -17.06
CA ASP A 492 -3.55 4.76 -16.35
C ASP A 492 -4.16 3.67 -17.24
N ARG A 493 -4.79 2.70 -16.57
CA ARG A 493 -5.42 1.54 -17.19
C ARG A 493 -6.54 1.89 -18.17
N GLU A 494 -7.22 3.02 -17.98
CA GLU A 494 -8.29 3.48 -18.86
C GLU A 494 -7.71 3.93 -20.20
N ASN A 495 -6.65 4.74 -20.16
CA ASN A 495 -5.93 5.18 -21.37
C ASN A 495 -5.34 3.99 -22.15
N ILE A 496 -4.79 3.01 -21.44
CA ILE A 496 -4.29 1.76 -22.04
C ILE A 496 -5.44 0.99 -22.71
N ALA A 497 -6.58 0.83 -22.02
CA ALA A 497 -7.74 0.12 -22.58
C ALA A 497 -8.30 0.79 -23.83
N LEU A 498 -8.37 2.13 -23.84
CA LEU A 498 -8.76 2.91 -25.02
C LEU A 498 -7.78 2.73 -26.17
N ALA A 499 -6.47 2.75 -25.91
CA ALA A 499 -5.45 2.48 -26.91
C ALA A 499 -5.60 1.07 -27.52
N TYR A 500 -5.85 0.05 -26.70
CA TYR A 500 -6.13 -1.31 -27.18
C TYR A 500 -7.39 -1.40 -28.04
N GLN A 501 -8.48 -0.75 -27.63
CA GLN A 501 -9.73 -0.74 -28.40
C GLN A 501 -9.54 -0.08 -29.76
N GLU A 502 -8.78 1.02 -29.82
CA GLU A 502 -8.48 1.70 -31.07
C GLU A 502 -7.65 0.82 -32.01
N LEU A 503 -6.62 0.13 -31.50
CA LEU A 503 -5.84 -0.83 -32.29
C LEU A 503 -6.69 -1.99 -32.79
N LYS A 504 -7.60 -2.51 -31.95
CA LYS A 504 -8.49 -3.62 -32.34
C LYS A 504 -9.48 -3.22 -33.44
N ASN A 505 -9.93 -1.98 -33.44
CA ASN A 505 -10.86 -1.43 -34.43
C ASN A 505 -10.14 -0.86 -35.66
N PHE A 506 -8.81 -0.93 -35.71
CA PHE A 506 -8.03 -0.44 -36.83
C PHE A 506 -7.99 -1.49 -37.95
N ASP A 507 -8.79 -1.29 -38.99
CA ASP A 507 -8.85 -2.15 -40.19
C ASP A 507 -7.68 -1.92 -41.17
N GLY A 508 -6.68 -1.10 -40.82
CA GLY A 508 -5.53 -0.82 -41.66
C GLY A 508 -4.36 -1.77 -41.41
N ASP A 509 -3.45 -1.86 -42.37
CA ASP A 509 -2.18 -2.58 -42.18
C ASP A 509 -1.30 -1.81 -41.18
N LEU A 510 -1.08 -2.41 -40.01
CA LEU A 510 -0.31 -1.85 -38.90
C LEU A 510 1.17 -1.62 -39.29
N ASP A 511 1.71 -2.41 -40.21
CA ASP A 511 3.08 -2.27 -40.71
C ASP A 511 3.22 -1.09 -41.69
N SER A 512 2.09 -0.58 -42.20
CA SER A 512 2.02 0.54 -43.16
C SER A 512 1.72 1.91 -42.53
N VAL A 513 1.55 1.99 -41.20
CA VAL A 513 1.17 3.22 -40.49
C VAL A 513 2.37 4.16 -40.31
N THR A 514 2.90 4.68 -41.41
CA THR A 514 3.79 5.85 -41.38
C THR A 514 3.00 7.16 -41.31
N ASP A 515 1.67 7.10 -41.52
CA ASP A 515 0.84 8.30 -41.65
C ASP A 515 0.18 8.70 -40.31
N THR A 516 0.68 9.80 -39.75
CA THR A 516 0.41 10.31 -38.40
C THR A 516 -1.02 10.83 -38.16
N LYS A 517 -2.00 10.44 -38.97
CA LYS A 517 -3.39 10.96 -38.88
C LYS A 517 -4.44 9.96 -38.40
N ARG A 518 -4.17 8.64 -38.38
CA ARG A 518 -5.23 7.64 -38.14
C ARG A 518 -5.27 7.04 -36.73
N LEU A 519 -4.13 6.87 -36.08
CA LEU A 519 -4.07 6.39 -34.68
C LEU A 519 -3.73 7.55 -33.74
N ASN A 520 -4.35 7.60 -32.57
CA ASN A 520 -3.98 8.53 -31.51
C ASN A 520 -2.56 8.22 -30.99
N LYS A 521 -1.96 9.16 -30.25
CA LYS A 521 -0.58 9.03 -29.74
C LYS A 521 -0.38 7.75 -28.92
N ASN A 522 -1.34 7.41 -28.06
CA ASN A 522 -1.25 6.28 -27.13
C ASN A 522 -1.36 4.93 -27.84
N ALA A 523 -2.26 4.82 -28.84
CA ALA A 523 -2.40 3.63 -29.67
C ALA A 523 -1.11 3.32 -30.45
N ARG A 524 -0.40 4.34 -30.94
CA ARG A 524 0.91 4.15 -31.60
C ARG A 524 1.98 3.64 -30.65
N ILE A 525 2.11 4.30 -29.49
CA ILE A 525 3.06 3.88 -28.45
C ILE A 525 2.82 2.42 -28.06
N LEU A 526 1.55 2.04 -27.90
CA LEU A 526 1.16 0.67 -27.59
C LEU A 526 1.53 -0.31 -28.72
N ASN A 527 1.24 0.04 -29.98
CA ASN A 527 1.57 -0.81 -31.13
C ASN A 527 3.09 -1.05 -31.25
N ASP A 528 3.88 0.02 -31.12
CA ASP A 528 5.35 -0.07 -31.18
C ASP A 528 5.89 -0.96 -30.05
N ALA A 529 5.35 -0.81 -28.84
CA ALA A 529 5.72 -1.65 -27.71
C ALA A 529 5.38 -3.13 -27.95
N ILE A 530 4.17 -3.43 -28.45
CA ILE A 530 3.74 -4.80 -28.79
C ILE A 530 4.67 -5.40 -29.86
N PHE A 531 4.92 -4.66 -30.94
CA PHE A 531 5.79 -5.10 -32.03
C PHE A 531 7.21 -5.42 -31.55
N ILE A 532 7.77 -4.56 -30.68
CA ILE A 532 9.09 -4.79 -30.08
C ILE A 532 9.08 -6.10 -29.27
N VAL A 533 8.12 -6.27 -28.36
CA VAL A 533 8.07 -7.44 -27.47
C VAL A 533 7.86 -8.74 -28.26
N ASP A 534 7.02 -8.73 -29.28
CA ASP A 534 6.77 -9.91 -30.13
C ASP A 534 8.00 -10.30 -30.94
N ASN A 535 8.71 -9.32 -31.53
CA ASN A 535 9.94 -9.58 -32.28
C ASN A 535 11.08 -10.06 -31.39
N LEU A 536 11.17 -9.52 -30.17
CA LEU A 536 12.11 -9.99 -29.17
C LEU A 536 11.82 -11.43 -28.77
N SER A 537 10.55 -11.78 -28.53
CA SER A 537 10.14 -13.15 -28.21
C SER A 537 10.56 -14.14 -29.31
N LYS A 538 10.32 -13.79 -30.59
CA LYS A 538 10.76 -14.59 -31.75
C LYS A 538 12.29 -14.71 -31.83
N THR A 539 13.01 -13.62 -31.60
CA THR A 539 14.47 -13.57 -31.67
C THR A 539 15.12 -14.42 -30.58
N VAL A 540 14.64 -14.31 -29.34
CA VAL A 540 15.15 -15.10 -28.20
C VAL A 540 14.89 -16.58 -28.43
N LYS A 541 13.70 -16.96 -28.91
CA LYS A 541 13.37 -18.34 -29.27
C LYS A 541 14.33 -18.90 -30.33
N LYS A 542 14.55 -18.17 -31.44
CA LYS A 542 15.49 -18.56 -32.49
C LYS A 542 16.93 -18.71 -31.98
N ASN A 543 17.36 -17.85 -31.06
CA ASN A 543 18.69 -17.93 -30.46
C ASN A 543 18.85 -19.18 -29.57
N LYS A 544 17.81 -19.57 -28.83
CA LYS A 544 17.79 -20.81 -28.03
C LYS A 544 17.89 -22.05 -28.92
N GLU A 545 17.10 -22.10 -29.99
CA GLU A 545 17.13 -23.19 -30.97
C GLU A 545 18.52 -23.36 -31.62
N ASN A 546 19.14 -22.25 -32.03
CA ASN A 546 20.49 -22.26 -32.62
C ASN A 546 21.59 -22.73 -31.65
N LYS A 547 21.49 -22.40 -30.35
CA LYS A 547 22.44 -22.88 -29.33
C LYS A 547 22.33 -24.38 -29.11
N ASN A 548 21.10 -24.91 -29.06
CA ASN A 548 20.86 -26.35 -28.92
C ASN A 548 21.43 -27.14 -30.10
N ILE A 549 21.28 -26.63 -31.33
CA ILE A 549 21.88 -27.25 -32.52
C ILE A 549 23.41 -27.32 -32.39
N LYS A 550 24.06 -26.22 -31.98
CA LYS A 550 25.52 -26.19 -31.81
C LYS A 550 26.04 -27.17 -30.75
N ASN A 551 25.27 -27.39 -29.68
CA ASN A 551 25.63 -28.33 -28.62
C ASN A 551 25.40 -29.79 -29.03
N LEU A 552 24.49 -30.07 -29.96
CA LEU A 552 24.27 -31.42 -30.52
C LEU A 552 25.31 -31.80 -31.60
N THR A 553 25.96 -30.80 -32.21
CA THR A 553 27.02 -30.99 -33.22
C THR A 553 28.43 -31.04 -32.65
N LYS A 554 28.58 -30.95 -31.32
CA LYS A 554 29.83 -31.17 -30.59
C LYS A 554 29.72 -32.49 -29.84
#